data_AF-A0A7H5F2I9-F1
#
_entry.id   AF-A0A7H5F2I9-F1
#
_cell.length_a   1.000
_cell.length_b   1.000
_cell.length_c   1.000
_cell.angle_alpha   90.00
_cell.angle_beta   90.00
_cell.angle_gamma   90.00
#
_symmetry.space_group_name_H-M   'P 1'
#
loop_
_entity.id
_entity.type
_entity.pdbx_description
1 polymer ?
#
loop_
_entity_poly.entity_id
_entity_poly.type
_entity_poly.pdbx_seq_one_letter_code
_entity_poly.pdbx_strand_id
1 'polypeptide(L)'
;MSNDRKKRFARLAFGLNGALFLLASFSALQDDKPLLFAVQLIAGVVNLLVLAFSRKPGAVRRLNYLTFIMNFVVALAVAQDYRSGGTDYLHYVWYLVALFSIVALVVVLRKERKTAAQN
;
A
#
# COMPACT_ATOMS: atom_id res chain seq x y z
N MET A 1 1.05 -23.87 5.37
CA MET A 1 0.09 -22.88 5.92
C MET A 1 -1.25 -23.05 5.20
N SER A 2 -2.37 -23.30 5.91
CA SER A 2 -3.68 -23.47 5.26
C SER A 2 -4.13 -22.18 4.55
N ASN A 3 -4.96 -22.31 3.50
CA ASN A 3 -5.44 -21.18 2.71
C ASN A 3 -6.16 -20.11 3.55
N ASP A 4 -6.81 -20.50 4.64
CA ASP A 4 -7.51 -19.57 5.53
C ASP A 4 -6.56 -18.75 6.40
N ARG A 5 -5.44 -19.34 6.86
CA ARG A 5 -4.41 -18.60 7.58
C ARG A 5 -3.78 -17.53 6.68
N LYS A 6 -3.54 -17.84 5.39
CA LYS A 6 -3.00 -16.86 4.43
C LYS A 6 -3.96 -15.68 4.21
N LYS A 7 -5.27 -15.96 4.07
CA LYS A 7 -6.31 -14.93 3.93
C LYS A 7 -6.49 -14.08 5.19
N ARG A 8 -6.33 -14.66 6.38
CA ARG A 8 -6.36 -13.92 7.66
C ARG A 8 -5.14 -13.01 7.79
N PHE A 9 -3.95 -13.53 7.49
CA PHE A 9 -2.72 -12.75 7.55
C PHE A 9 -2.73 -11.57 6.56
N ALA A 10 -3.15 -11.80 5.32
CA ALA A 10 -3.28 -10.73 4.32
C ALA A 10 -4.25 -9.64 4.79
N ARG A 11 -5.41 -10.03 5.36
CA ARG A 11 -6.36 -9.07 5.93
C ARG A 11 -5.73 -8.25 7.06
N LEU A 12 -5.06 -8.90 8.01
CA LEU A 12 -4.37 -8.19 9.09
C LEU A 12 -3.32 -7.21 8.55
N ALA A 13 -2.53 -7.61 7.55
CA ALA A 13 -1.54 -6.75 6.93
C ALA A 13 -2.19 -5.50 6.29
N PHE A 14 -3.26 -5.66 5.51
CA PHE A 14 -3.99 -4.52 4.94
C PHE A 14 -4.64 -3.64 6.00
N GLY A 15 -5.19 -4.23 7.07
CA GLY A 15 -5.77 -3.49 8.18
C GLY A 15 -4.74 -2.63 8.92
N LEU A 16 -3.61 -3.24 9.27
CA LEU A 16 -2.49 -2.55 9.92
C LEU A 16 -1.92 -1.45 9.02
N ASN A 17 -1.67 -1.75 7.75
CA ASN A 17 -1.14 -0.77 6.81
C ASN A 17 -2.11 0.41 6.60
N GLY A 18 -3.42 0.12 6.52
CA GLY A 18 -4.46 1.13 6.47
C GLY A 18 -4.46 2.03 7.69
N ALA A 19 -4.43 1.45 8.89
CA ALA A 19 -4.38 2.21 10.14
C ALA A 19 -3.10 3.07 10.25
N LEU A 20 -1.94 2.52 9.86
CA LEU A 20 -0.67 3.25 9.88
C LEU A 20 -0.69 4.47 8.95
N PHE A 21 -1.25 4.34 7.75
CA PHE A 21 -1.37 5.48 6.84
C PHE A 21 -2.37 6.53 7.31
N LEU A 22 -3.47 6.12 7.95
CA LEU A 22 -4.38 7.08 8.58
C LEU A 22 -3.69 7.86 9.69
N LEU A 23 -2.95 7.18 10.58
CA LEU A 23 -2.18 7.83 11.63
C LEU A 23 -1.11 8.77 11.06
N ALA A 24 -0.38 8.32 10.04
CA ALA A 24 0.61 9.14 9.35
C ALA A 24 -0.02 10.39 8.72
N SER A 25 -1.23 10.27 8.15
CA SER A 25 -1.93 11.42 7.56
C SER A 25 -2.22 12.50 8.61
N PHE A 26 -2.64 12.12 9.83
CA PHE A 26 -2.84 13.11 10.90
C PHE A 26 -1.54 13.83 11.27
N SER A 27 -0.40 13.14 11.30
CA SER A 27 0.91 13.78 11.51
C SER A 27 1.22 14.76 10.38
N ALA A 28 1.02 14.35 9.13
CA ALA A 28 1.26 15.22 7.97
C ALA A 28 0.37 16.48 7.96
N LEU A 29 -0.83 16.40 8.53
CA LEU A 29 -1.70 17.56 8.71
C LEU A 29 -1.18 18.52 9.78
N GLN A 30 -0.57 18.01 10.86
CA GLN A 30 0.05 18.82 11.91
C GLN A 30 1.32 19.52 11.42
N ASP A 31 2.07 18.87 10.53
CA ASP A 31 3.31 19.38 9.95
C ASP A 31 3.10 20.32 8.75
N ASP A 32 1.85 20.75 8.48
CA ASP A 32 1.46 21.60 7.35
C ASP A 32 1.86 21.02 5.97
N LYS A 33 1.72 19.70 5.81
CA LYS A 33 2.04 18.95 4.57
C LYS A 33 0.75 18.42 3.91
N PRO A 34 -0.09 19.28 3.30
CA PRO A 34 -1.41 18.91 2.81
C PRO A 34 -1.38 17.84 1.70
N LEU A 35 -0.36 17.85 0.85
CA LEU A 35 -0.20 16.84 -0.20
C LEU A 35 0.09 15.45 0.41
N LEU A 36 0.98 15.39 1.40
CA LEU A 36 1.33 14.14 2.07
C LEU A 36 0.15 13.61 2.87
N PHE A 37 -0.58 14.50 3.56
CA PHE A 37 -1.86 14.19 4.22
C PHE A 37 -2.84 13.52 3.25
N ALA A 38 -3.12 14.15 2.11
CA ALA A 38 -4.08 13.63 1.13
C ALA A 38 -3.67 12.25 0.60
N VAL A 39 -2.40 12.08 0.23
CA VAL A 39 -1.86 10.82 -0.31
C VAL A 39 -1.95 9.69 0.72
N GLN A 40 -1.54 9.96 1.97
CA GLN A 40 -1.60 8.97 3.05
C GLN A 40 -3.03 8.65 3.47
N LEU A 41 -3.92 9.65 3.53
CA LEU A 41 -5.33 9.45 3.84
C LEU A 41 -6.01 8.54 2.80
N ILE A 42 -5.83 8.84 1.51
CA ILE A 42 -6.39 8.03 0.42
C ILE A 42 -5.82 6.61 0.48
N ALA A 43 -4.52 6.45 0.70
CA ALA A 43 -3.90 5.13 0.81
C ALA A 43 -4.43 4.34 2.02
N GLY A 44 -4.63 5.01 3.16
CA GLY A 44 -5.21 4.42 4.37
C GLY A 44 -6.63 3.91 4.11
N VAL A 45 -7.48 4.75 3.50
CA VAL A 45 -8.83 4.37 3.10
C VAL A 45 -8.82 3.18 2.14
N VAL A 46 -8.02 3.23 1.07
CA VAL A 46 -7.92 2.12 0.09
C VAL A 46 -7.51 0.81 0.75
N ASN A 47 -6.53 0.83 1.65
CA ASN A 47 -6.09 -0.36 2.38
C ASN A 47 -7.21 -0.93 3.27
N LEU A 48 -8.00 -0.07 3.93
CA LEU A 48 -9.15 -0.51 4.72
C LEU A 48 -10.33 -1.00 3.86
N LEU A 49 -10.53 -0.45 2.66
CA LEU A 49 -11.55 -0.95 1.73
C LEU A 49 -11.27 -2.40 1.32
N VAL A 50 -10.00 -2.82 1.21
CA VAL A 50 -9.66 -4.24 0.98
C VAL A 50 -10.25 -5.14 2.08
N LEU A 51 -10.27 -4.70 3.34
CA LEU A 51 -10.91 -5.43 4.43
C LEU A 51 -12.42 -5.52 4.25
N ALA A 52 -13.07 -4.38 3.97
CA ALA A 52 -14.52 -4.30 3.81
C ALA A 52 -15.02 -5.17 2.64
N PHE A 53 -14.28 -5.19 1.53
CA PHE A 53 -14.66 -5.94 0.33
C PHE A 53 -14.04 -7.34 0.24
N SER A 54 -13.35 -7.80 1.29
CA SER A 54 -12.68 -9.13 1.34
C SER A 54 -13.60 -10.33 1.04
N ARG A 55 -14.93 -10.16 1.10
CA ARG A 55 -15.94 -11.18 0.79
C ARG A 55 -16.24 -11.33 -0.72
N LYS A 56 -15.86 -10.37 -1.56
CA LYS A 56 -16.13 -10.37 -3.01
C LYS A 56 -14.83 -10.56 -3.81
N PRO A 57 -14.55 -11.78 -4.35
CA PRO A 57 -13.23 -12.09 -4.92
C PRO A 57 -12.79 -11.17 -6.08
N GLY A 58 -13.72 -10.74 -6.93
CA GLY A 58 -13.41 -9.81 -8.03
C GLY A 58 -13.07 -8.38 -7.57
N ALA A 59 -13.72 -7.90 -6.50
CA ALA A 59 -13.45 -6.57 -5.93
C ALA A 59 -12.11 -6.56 -5.19
N VAL A 60 -11.79 -7.63 -4.46
CA VAL A 60 -10.50 -7.80 -3.77
C VAL A 60 -9.33 -7.76 -4.74
N ARG A 61 -9.48 -8.33 -5.94
CA ARG A 61 -8.44 -8.31 -6.96
C ARG A 61 -8.10 -6.89 -7.41
N ARG A 62 -9.11 -6.09 -7.79
CA ARG A 62 -8.92 -4.69 -8.22
C ARG A 62 -8.38 -3.82 -7.08
N LEU A 63 -8.90 -4.01 -5.87
CA LEU A 63 -8.45 -3.26 -4.69
C LEU A 63 -7.02 -3.62 -4.31
N ASN A 64 -6.59 -4.88 -4.42
CA ASN A 64 -5.19 -5.25 -4.19
C ASN A 64 -4.24 -4.52 -5.13
N TYR A 65 -4.58 -4.39 -6.42
CA TYR A 65 -3.80 -3.62 -7.37
C TYR A 65 -3.71 -2.15 -6.99
N LEU A 66 -4.86 -1.56 -6.65
CA LEU A 66 -4.92 -0.18 -6.21
C LEU A 66 -4.06 0.03 -4.95
N THR A 67 -4.08 -0.93 -4.01
CA THR A 67 -3.25 -0.86 -2.80
C THR A 67 -1.75 -0.89 -3.12
N PHE A 68 -1.28 -1.74 -4.03
CA PHE A 68 0.14 -1.74 -4.40
C PHE A 68 0.57 -0.42 -5.07
N ILE A 69 -0.29 0.14 -5.93
CA ILE A 69 -0.07 1.44 -6.56
C ILE A 69 -0.03 2.54 -5.50
N MET A 70 -1.00 2.57 -4.58
CA MET A 70 -1.04 3.56 -3.51
C MET A 70 0.15 3.43 -2.56
N ASN A 71 0.57 2.22 -2.21
CA ASN A 71 1.76 2.00 -1.39
C ASN A 71 3.03 2.54 -2.08
N PHE A 72 3.15 2.35 -3.39
CA PHE A 72 4.23 2.94 -4.18
C PHE A 72 4.20 4.47 -4.15
N VAL A 73 3.03 5.08 -4.41
CA VAL A 73 2.85 6.53 -4.40
C VAL A 73 3.14 7.13 -3.03
N VAL A 74 2.65 6.53 -1.95
CA VAL A 74 2.97 6.96 -0.57
C VAL A 74 4.46 6.87 -0.32
N ALA A 75 5.10 5.75 -0.68
CA ALA A 75 6.53 5.57 -0.45
C ALA A 75 7.36 6.62 -1.19
N LEU A 76 7.01 6.96 -2.43
CA LEU A 76 7.65 8.05 -3.16
C LEU A 76 7.40 9.41 -2.50
N ALA A 77 6.17 9.70 -2.11
CA ALA A 77 5.83 10.97 -1.46
C ALA A 77 6.61 11.16 -0.16
N VAL A 78 6.69 10.11 0.67
CA VAL A 78 7.45 10.10 1.92
C VAL A 78 8.96 10.18 1.64
N ALA A 79 9.47 9.51 0.61
CA ALA A 79 10.88 9.61 0.23
C ALA A 79 11.27 11.04 -0.18
N GLN A 80 10.41 11.73 -0.94
CA GLN A 80 10.66 13.13 -1.32
C GLN A 80 10.59 14.05 -0.10
N ASP A 81 9.62 13.85 0.79
CA ASP A 81 9.49 14.64 2.02
C ASP A 81 10.74 14.54 2.92
N TYR A 82 11.24 13.32 3.14
CA TYR A 82 12.48 13.11 3.89
C TYR A 82 13.72 13.64 3.15
N ARG A 83 13.72 13.64 1.82
CA ARG A 83 14.81 14.23 1.03
C ARG A 83 14.83 15.75 1.15
N SER A 84 13.68 16.42 1.13
CA SER A 84 13.59 17.87 1.29
C SER A 84 13.75 18.33 2.74
N GLY A 85 13.34 17.50 3.71
CA GLY A 85 13.43 17.79 5.15
C GLY A 85 14.82 17.61 5.76
N GLY A 86 15.84 17.27 4.97
CA GLY A 86 17.23 17.15 5.44
C GLY A 86 17.51 15.94 6.34
N THR A 87 16.60 14.97 6.40
CA THR A 87 16.86 13.70 7.09
C THR A 87 17.72 12.81 6.21
N ASP A 88 18.99 12.70 6.58
CA ASP A 88 19.92 11.84 5.88
C ASP A 88 19.50 10.36 5.97
N TYR A 89 19.68 9.65 4.86
CA TYR A 89 19.47 8.21 4.69
C TYR A 89 18.03 7.65 4.74
N LEU A 90 17.09 8.28 5.44
CA LEU A 90 15.70 7.77 5.56
C LEU A 90 14.97 7.69 4.21
N HIS A 91 15.24 8.62 3.30
CA HIS A 91 14.66 8.62 1.95
C HIS A 91 15.05 7.38 1.13
N TYR A 92 16.23 6.79 1.34
CA TYR A 92 16.64 5.56 0.64
C TYR A 92 15.81 4.35 1.05
N VAL A 93 15.42 4.26 2.33
CA VAL A 93 14.54 3.19 2.83
C VAL A 93 13.19 3.27 2.11
N TRP A 94 12.65 4.47 1.96
CA TRP A 94 11.37 4.67 1.28
C TRP A 94 11.45 4.43 -0.23
N TYR A 95 12.58 4.72 -0.89
CA TYR A 95 12.80 4.29 -2.28
C TYR A 95 12.86 2.76 -2.42
N LEU A 96 13.45 2.05 -1.46
CA LEU A 96 13.42 0.57 -1.45
C LEU A 96 12.00 0.05 -1.26
N VAL A 97 11.20 0.65 -0.36
CA VAL A 97 9.79 0.29 -0.18
C VAL A 97 8.99 0.52 -1.48
N ALA A 98 9.25 1.62 -2.19
CA ALA A 98 8.65 1.90 -3.48
C ALA A 98 9.03 0.81 -4.51
N LEU A 99 10.31 0.44 -4.59
CA LEU A 99 10.79 -0.63 -5.47
C LEU A 99 10.11 -1.97 -5.16
N PHE A 100 10.04 -2.38 -3.88
CA PHE A 100 9.37 -3.62 -3.49
C PHE A 100 7.88 -3.60 -3.78
N SER A 101 7.23 -2.45 -3.71
CA SER A 101 5.82 -2.28 -4.07
C SER A 101 5.60 -2.55 -5.57
N ILE A 102 6.49 -2.07 -6.44
CA ILE A 102 6.48 -2.40 -7.88
C ILE A 102 6.73 -3.89 -8.10
N VAL A 103 7.75 -4.47 -7.45
CA VAL A 103 8.07 -5.90 -7.60
C VAL A 103 6.85 -6.76 -7.22
N ALA A 104 6.21 -6.44 -6.09
CA ALA A 104 4.99 -7.14 -5.66
C ALA A 104 3.86 -7.02 -6.69
N LEU A 105 3.65 -5.82 -7.24
CA LEU A 105 2.66 -5.58 -8.29
C LEU A 105 2.94 -6.45 -9.53
N VAL A 106 4.19 -6.48 -10.00
CA VAL A 106 4.62 -7.29 -11.16
C VAL A 106 4.43 -8.78 -10.90
N VAL A 107 4.76 -9.27 -9.70
CA VAL A 107 4.57 -10.68 -9.32
C VAL A 107 3.08 -11.05 -9.36
N VAL A 108 2.21 -10.20 -8.83
CA VAL A 108 0.76 -10.44 -8.86
C VAL A 108 0.27 -10.46 -10.31
N LEU A 109 0.61 -9.46 -11.12
CA LEU A 109 0.23 -9.40 -12.54
C LEU A 109 0.67 -10.65 -13.32
N ARG A 110 1.91 -11.10 -13.11
CA ARG A 110 2.44 -12.32 -13.77
C ARG A 110 1.71 -13.58 -13.32
N LYS A 111 1.41 -13.70 -12.03
CA LYS A 111 0.65 -14.84 -11.49
C LYS A 111 -0.74 -14.92 -12.12
N GLU A 112 -1.40 -13.78 -12.29
CA GLU A 112 -2.74 -13.74 -12.88
C GLU A 112 -2.76 -14.09 -14.36
N ARG A 113 -1.77 -13.63 -15.14
CA ARG A 113 -1.63 -14.04 -16.55
C ARG A 113 -1.47 -15.55 -16.70
N LYS A 114 -0.68 -16.19 -15.82
CA LYS A 114 -0.52 -17.65 -15.83
C LYS A 114 -1.81 -18.39 -15.50
N THR A 115 -2.58 -17.92 -14.52
CA THR A 115 -3.89 -18.52 -14.19
C THR A 115 -4.92 -18.32 -15.30
N ALA A 116 -4.89 -17.18 -16.00
CA ALA A 116 -5.78 -16.91 -17.12
C ALA A 116 -5.44 -17.73 -18.38
N ALA A 117 -4.19 -18.13 -18.56
CA ALA A 117 -3.75 -18.97 -19.68
C ALA A 117 -3.98 -20.48 -19.47
N GLN A 118 -4.41 -20.89 -18.27
CA GLN A 118 -4.67 -22.29 -17.90
C GLN A 118 -6.16 -22.65 -17.86
N ASN A 119 -7.04 -21.66 -18.06
CA ASN A 119 -8.50 -21.82 -18.16
C ASN A 119 -8.93 -21.51 -19.59
#